data_AF-A0A8H4P2B6-F1
#
_entry.id   AF-A0A8H4P2B6-F1
#
_cell.length_a   1.000
_cell.length_b   1.000
_cell.length_c   1.000
_cell.angle_alpha   90.00
_cell.angle_beta   90.00
_cell.angle_gamma   90.00
#
_symmetry.space_group_name_H-M   'P 1'
#
loop_
_entity.id
_entity.type
_entity.pdbx_description
1 polymer ?
#
loop_
_entity_poly.entity_id
_entity_poly.type
_entity_poly.pdbx_seq_one_letter_code
_entity_poly.pdbx_strand_id
1 'polypeptide(L)'
;MTLPQYTVFTLPKTLNGLLLRRFASLNFEAIRAIEDRFLLYAPDLLTSTASFEKAISQPDYTCLILAIPNIDTGEISLEEGQWVGMIILRGPLDAEAHNWFHLEKIQPDPAGPVTRWTAARFYLKEQHRNVEAMRLMDEAFTNTLEQKTRARYGAERGVSVTTRLQVSAYHGNPTHEYHTTNNALTVAEFGRKQVLEYDGCLETVPEEFLEGDDLITPICTVFEYVRNVVIK
;
A
#
# COMPACT_ATOMS: atom_id res chain seq x y z
N MET A 1 19.19 -15.30 19.95
CA MET A 1 18.09 -14.58 19.29
C MET A 1 18.59 -14.14 17.93
N THR A 2 17.92 -14.53 16.86
CA THR A 2 18.22 -14.12 15.49
C THR A 2 17.60 -12.75 15.26
N LEU A 3 18.39 -11.75 14.89
CA LEU A 3 17.86 -10.43 14.55
C LEU A 3 16.96 -10.52 13.30
N PRO A 4 15.89 -9.72 13.19
CA PRO A 4 15.08 -9.67 11.98
C PRO A 4 15.97 -9.30 10.78
N GLN A 5 15.87 -10.05 9.69
CA GLN A 5 16.55 -9.69 8.45
C GLN A 5 15.75 -8.56 7.76
N TYR A 6 16.33 -7.36 7.74
CA TYR A 6 15.75 -6.21 7.05
C TYR A 6 16.23 -6.16 5.60
N THR A 7 15.28 -6.06 4.66
CA THR A 7 15.61 -5.74 3.26
C THR A 7 15.68 -4.22 3.12
N VAL A 8 16.87 -3.70 2.81
CA VAL A 8 17.10 -2.29 2.49
C VAL A 8 17.06 -2.12 0.98
N PHE A 9 16.17 -1.26 0.47
CA PHE A 9 16.16 -0.92 -0.95
C PHE A 9 17.10 0.27 -1.17
N THR A 10 18.09 0.10 -2.07
CA THR A 10 19.01 1.18 -2.43
C THR A 10 18.30 2.13 -3.40
N LEU A 11 18.16 3.41 -3.03
CA LEU A 11 17.51 4.40 -3.89
C LEU A 11 18.47 4.96 -4.96
N PRO A 12 17.94 5.44 -6.11
CA PRO A 12 18.70 6.24 -7.08
C PRO A 12 19.45 7.42 -6.43
N LYS A 13 20.65 7.75 -6.94
CA LYS A 13 21.53 8.82 -6.41
C LYS A 13 20.90 10.22 -6.35
N THR A 14 19.86 10.49 -7.15
CA THR A 14 19.10 11.75 -7.15
C THR A 14 18.17 11.89 -5.94
N LEU A 15 18.03 10.85 -5.11
CA LEU A 15 17.04 10.72 -4.04
C LEU A 15 17.70 10.56 -2.66
N ASN A 16 18.91 11.10 -2.50
CA ASN A 16 19.79 11.03 -1.32
C ASN A 16 19.18 11.53 0.02
N GLY A 17 17.91 11.89 0.07
CA GLY A 17 17.19 12.33 1.28
C GLY A 17 15.96 11.48 1.63
N LEU A 18 15.77 10.32 1.02
CA LEU A 18 14.67 9.40 1.32
C LEU A 18 15.23 7.97 1.52
N LEU A 19 14.62 7.19 2.40
CA LEU A 19 14.92 5.78 2.63
C LEU A 19 13.61 5.01 2.72
N LEU A 20 13.47 3.95 1.92
CA LEU A 20 12.32 3.07 1.98
C LEU A 20 12.73 1.71 2.51
N ARG A 21 12.07 1.27 3.57
CA ARG A 21 12.42 0.04 4.28
C ARG A 21 11.19 -0.74 4.74
N ARG A 22 11.39 -2.02 5.06
CA ARG A 22 10.37 -2.79 5.78
C ARG A 22 10.14 -2.22 7.18
N PHE A 23 8.90 -2.31 7.63
CA PHE A 23 8.51 -1.96 8.99
C PHE A 23 9.34 -2.73 10.05
N ALA A 24 9.65 -2.05 11.16
CA ALA A 24 10.27 -2.64 12.33
C ALA A 24 9.41 -2.31 13.56
N SER A 25 9.23 -3.27 14.49
CA SER A 25 8.36 -3.12 15.67
C SER A 25 8.72 -1.93 16.55
N LEU A 26 9.99 -1.53 16.60
CA LEU A 26 10.46 -0.33 17.32
C LEU A 26 9.79 0.98 16.84
N ASN A 27 9.26 1.00 15.61
CA ASN A 27 8.57 2.16 15.05
C ASN A 27 7.12 2.29 15.54
N PHE A 28 6.54 1.24 16.13
CA PHE A 28 5.09 1.19 16.36
C PHE A 28 4.65 2.28 17.35
N GLU A 29 5.31 2.37 18.49
CA GLU A 29 5.02 3.38 19.51
C GLU A 29 5.42 4.79 19.04
N ALA A 30 6.51 4.92 18.28
CA ALA A 30 6.91 6.19 17.67
C ALA A 30 5.87 6.71 16.67
N ILE A 31 5.20 5.82 15.94
CA ILE A 31 4.10 6.19 15.03
C ILE A 31 2.85 6.56 15.83
N ARG A 32 2.46 5.79 16.86
CA ARG A 32 1.28 6.11 17.69
C ARG A 32 1.41 7.41 18.48
N ALA A 33 2.63 7.81 18.84
CA ALA A 33 2.91 9.07 19.51
C ALA A 33 2.73 10.30 18.60
N ILE A 34 2.50 10.11 17.30
CA ILE A 34 2.21 11.21 16.37
C ILE A 34 0.77 11.67 16.63
N GLU A 35 0.57 12.89 17.10
CA GLU A 35 -0.77 13.45 17.41
C GLU A 35 -1.58 13.85 16.14
N ASP A 36 -1.07 13.50 14.96
CA ASP A 36 -1.64 13.90 13.67
C ASP A 36 -2.84 13.03 13.27
N ARG A 37 -3.69 13.52 12.36
CA ARG A 37 -4.88 12.83 11.83
C ARG A 37 -4.58 11.52 11.11
N PHE A 38 -3.31 11.10 11.05
CA PHE A 38 -2.85 9.92 10.32
C PHE A 38 -3.52 8.62 10.79
N LEU A 39 -3.85 8.50 12.08
CA LEU A 39 -4.53 7.32 12.63
C LEU A 39 -5.94 7.13 12.02
N LEU A 40 -6.56 8.20 11.53
CA LEU A 40 -7.85 8.14 10.83
C LEU A 40 -7.74 7.52 9.44
N TYR A 41 -6.56 7.57 8.82
CA TYR A 41 -6.32 7.08 7.45
C TYR A 41 -5.53 5.77 7.39
N ALA A 42 -4.95 5.36 8.53
CA ALA A 42 -4.32 4.07 8.74
C ALA A 42 -4.91 3.42 10.01
N PRO A 43 -6.20 3.03 9.99
CA PRO A 43 -6.89 2.49 11.16
C PRO A 43 -6.25 1.20 11.68
N ASP A 44 -5.49 0.48 10.83
CA ASP A 44 -4.67 -0.65 11.26
C ASP A 44 -3.68 -0.28 12.38
N LEU A 45 -3.23 0.97 12.45
CA LEU A 45 -2.33 1.49 13.47
C LEU A 45 -3.04 1.94 14.75
N LEU A 46 -4.38 2.03 14.73
CA LEU A 46 -5.20 2.18 15.94
C LEU A 46 -5.37 0.85 16.69
N THR A 47 -5.06 -0.27 16.05
CA THR A 47 -5.13 -1.59 16.68
C THR A 47 -4.01 -1.79 17.70
N SER A 48 -4.16 -2.80 18.57
CA SER A 48 -3.11 -3.10 19.55
C SER A 48 -1.78 -3.48 18.88
N THR A 49 -0.65 -3.21 19.54
CA THR A 49 0.68 -3.62 19.07
C THR A 49 0.73 -5.11 18.72
N ALA A 50 0.10 -5.96 19.55
CA ALA A 50 0.00 -7.40 19.29
C ALA A 50 -0.81 -7.73 18.03
N SER A 51 -1.90 -7.00 17.75
CA SER A 51 -2.69 -7.17 16.53
C SER A 51 -1.89 -6.81 15.28
N PHE A 52 -1.12 -5.73 15.34
CA PHE A 52 -0.31 -5.27 14.22
C PHE A 52 0.91 -6.17 13.98
N GLU A 53 1.59 -6.60 15.03
CA GLU A 53 2.67 -7.60 14.94
C GLU A 53 2.18 -8.92 14.35
N LYS A 54 0.99 -9.37 14.76
CA LYS A 54 0.33 -10.53 14.18
C LYS A 54 0.08 -10.33 12.68
N ALA A 55 -0.35 -9.14 12.25
CA ALA A 55 -0.55 -8.82 10.83
C ALA A 55 0.78 -8.86 10.06
N ILE A 56 1.84 -8.23 10.56
CA ILE A 56 3.17 -8.20 9.92
C ILE A 56 3.79 -9.60 9.82
N SER A 57 3.52 -10.46 10.79
CA SER A 57 4.00 -11.84 10.75
C SER A 57 3.36 -12.70 9.65
N GLN A 58 2.25 -12.24 9.06
CA GLN A 58 1.60 -12.99 7.99
C GLN A 58 2.46 -12.96 6.71
N PRO A 59 2.59 -14.10 5.99
CA PRO A 59 3.47 -14.20 4.83
C PRO A 59 3.03 -13.33 3.63
N ASP A 60 1.73 -13.03 3.55
CA ASP A 60 1.13 -12.16 2.56
C ASP A 60 1.28 -10.67 2.93
N TYR A 61 1.61 -10.33 4.18
CA TYR A 61 1.73 -8.95 4.63
C TYR A 61 3.10 -8.36 4.30
N THR A 62 3.14 -7.11 3.83
CA THR A 62 4.37 -6.34 3.73
C THR A 62 4.10 -4.88 3.99
N CYS A 63 4.60 -4.34 5.10
CA CYS A 63 4.55 -2.90 5.36
C CYS A 63 5.91 -2.26 5.05
N LEU A 64 5.88 -1.21 4.24
CA LEU A 64 7.02 -0.39 3.88
C LEU A 64 6.85 1.02 4.46
N ILE A 65 7.96 1.57 4.90
CA ILE A 65 8.10 2.81 5.67
C ILE A 65 9.10 3.69 4.93
N LEU A 66 8.61 4.85 4.48
CA LEU A 66 9.40 5.93 3.92
C LEU A 66 9.90 6.83 5.05
N ALA A 67 11.21 6.99 5.14
CA ALA A 67 11.88 7.88 6.07
C ALA A 67 12.69 8.94 5.31
N ILE A 68 12.87 10.10 5.91
CA ILE A 68 13.85 11.11 5.53
C ILE A 68 14.95 11.14 6.60
N PRO A 69 16.10 11.81 6.35
CA PRO A 69 17.10 12.03 7.39
C PRO A 69 16.49 12.74 8.60
N ASN A 70 17.01 12.42 9.77
CA ASN A 70 16.72 13.15 10.99
C ASN A 70 17.00 14.65 10.78
N ILE A 71 16.10 15.53 11.20
CA ILE A 71 16.30 16.98 11.02
C ILE A 71 17.43 17.52 11.91
N ASP A 72 17.67 16.88 13.06
CA ASP A 72 18.66 17.30 14.05
C ASP A 72 20.02 16.65 13.79
N THR A 73 20.06 15.37 13.41
CA THR A 73 21.33 14.63 13.21
C THR A 73 21.75 14.50 11.75
N GLY A 74 20.85 14.67 10.79
CA GLY A 74 21.10 14.42 9.37
C GLY A 74 21.29 12.94 9.02
N GLU A 75 21.16 12.03 9.98
CA GLU A 75 21.30 10.59 9.75
C GLU A 75 20.02 9.96 9.24
N ILE A 76 20.16 8.92 8.41
CA ILE A 76 19.03 8.10 7.94
C ILE A 76 19.31 6.62 8.24
N SER A 77 18.87 6.20 9.43
CA SER A 77 19.02 4.83 9.91
C SER A 77 17.68 4.22 10.33
N LEU A 78 17.70 2.96 10.77
CA LEU A 78 16.53 2.29 11.33
C LEU A 78 16.01 2.97 12.61
N GLU A 79 16.88 3.67 13.31
CA GLU A 79 16.66 4.24 14.65
C GLU A 79 16.56 5.78 14.62
N GLU A 80 17.20 6.44 13.64
CA GLU A 80 17.34 7.90 13.64
C GLU A 80 16.55 8.62 12.53
N GLY A 81 16.11 7.93 11.47
CA GLY A 81 15.39 8.57 10.37
C GLY A 81 13.98 9.04 10.75
N GLN A 82 13.55 10.21 10.25
CA GLN A 82 12.19 10.70 10.44
C GLN A 82 11.24 10.01 9.46
N TRP A 83 10.29 9.24 9.98
CA TRP A 83 9.26 8.63 9.15
C TRP A 83 8.32 9.68 8.54
N VAL A 84 8.05 9.55 7.25
CA VAL A 84 7.20 10.48 6.48
C VAL A 84 6.08 9.80 5.70
N GLY A 85 6.14 8.49 5.49
CA GLY A 85 5.09 7.78 4.75
C GLY A 85 5.07 6.27 4.91
N MET A 86 3.92 5.64 4.72
CA MET A 86 3.74 4.20 4.86
C MET A 86 2.88 3.65 3.73
N ILE A 87 3.17 2.42 3.34
CA ILE A 87 2.31 1.61 2.48
C ILE A 87 2.30 0.18 2.97
N ILE A 88 1.14 -0.46 2.86
CA ILE A 88 0.96 -1.87 3.16
C ILE A 88 0.60 -2.58 1.86
N LEU A 89 1.33 -3.65 1.56
CA LEU A 89 1.04 -4.61 0.52
C LEU A 89 0.48 -5.89 1.13
N ARG A 90 -0.49 -6.48 0.44
CA ARG A 90 -0.99 -7.83 0.69
C ARG A 90 -0.78 -8.68 -0.55
N GLY A 91 -0.17 -9.84 -0.38
CA GLY A 91 -0.11 -10.88 -1.39
C GLY A 91 1.17 -11.73 -1.39
N PRO A 92 1.22 -12.73 -2.28
CA PRO A 92 0.20 -13.01 -3.30
C PRO A 92 -1.10 -13.57 -2.70
N LEU A 93 -2.25 -13.06 -3.15
CA LEU A 93 -3.60 -13.43 -2.71
C LEU A 93 -4.24 -14.44 -3.68
N ASP A 94 -5.26 -15.16 -3.22
CA ASP A 94 -6.19 -15.85 -4.10
C ASP A 94 -7.15 -14.86 -4.80
N ALA A 95 -7.99 -15.36 -5.70
CA ALA A 95 -8.90 -14.51 -6.48
C ALA A 95 -9.99 -13.85 -5.62
N GLU A 96 -10.45 -14.54 -4.58
CA GLU A 96 -11.52 -14.08 -3.70
C GLU A 96 -11.01 -12.95 -2.79
N ALA A 97 -9.86 -13.16 -2.14
CA ALA A 97 -9.20 -12.17 -1.30
C ALA A 97 -8.70 -10.94 -2.10
N HIS A 98 -8.39 -11.10 -3.39
CA HIS A 98 -8.09 -9.97 -4.28
C HIS A 98 -9.33 -9.19 -4.70
N ASN A 99 -10.51 -9.81 -4.74
CA ASN A 99 -11.77 -9.14 -5.05
C ASN A 99 -12.42 -8.52 -3.82
N TRP A 100 -11.64 -7.72 -3.11
CA TRP A 100 -12.01 -7.09 -1.85
C TRP A 100 -13.21 -6.14 -1.91
N PHE A 101 -13.63 -5.71 -3.12
CA PHE A 101 -14.86 -4.94 -3.34
C PHE A 101 -16.04 -5.79 -3.84
N HIS A 102 -15.92 -7.13 -3.84
CA HIS A 102 -16.96 -8.06 -4.30
C HIS A 102 -17.53 -7.71 -5.69
N LEU A 103 -16.66 -7.28 -6.59
CA LEU A 103 -17.04 -6.91 -7.94
C LEU A 103 -17.69 -8.11 -8.64
N GLU A 104 -18.84 -7.91 -9.27
CA GLU A 104 -19.57 -8.94 -10.01
C GLU A 104 -18.74 -9.57 -11.13
N LYS A 105 -17.75 -8.83 -11.64
CA LYS A 105 -16.78 -9.28 -12.63
C LYS A 105 -15.37 -8.94 -12.17
N ILE A 106 -14.68 -9.93 -11.60
CA ILE A 106 -13.21 -9.91 -11.61
C ILE A 106 -12.84 -10.05 -13.08
N GLN A 107 -12.01 -9.15 -13.61
CA GLN A 107 -11.50 -9.30 -14.97
C GLN A 107 -10.92 -10.71 -15.14
N PRO A 108 -11.26 -11.43 -16.23
CA PRO A 108 -10.91 -12.83 -16.37
C PRO A 108 -9.40 -13.01 -16.23
N ASP A 109 -9.01 -14.10 -15.60
CA ASP A 109 -7.60 -14.43 -15.49
C ASP A 109 -7.01 -14.64 -16.89
N PRO A 110 -5.86 -14.04 -17.19
CA PRO A 110 -5.15 -14.39 -18.42
C PRO A 110 -4.86 -15.89 -18.44
N ALA A 111 -4.74 -16.45 -19.63
CA ALA A 111 -4.29 -17.82 -19.80
C ALA A 111 -2.81 -17.93 -19.35
N GLY A 112 -2.58 -18.21 -18.07
CA GLY A 112 -1.24 -18.28 -17.49
C GLY A 112 -1.21 -18.11 -15.97
N PRO A 113 -0.02 -18.23 -15.36
CA PRO A 113 0.14 -18.01 -13.93
C PRO A 113 -0.06 -16.54 -13.58
N VAL A 114 -0.78 -16.30 -12.47
CA VAL A 114 -1.11 -14.96 -11.98
C VAL A 114 -0.75 -14.81 -10.51
N THR A 115 -0.13 -13.69 -10.14
CA THR A 115 -0.08 -13.24 -8.73
C THR A 115 -0.96 -12.02 -8.52
N ARG A 116 -1.74 -12.05 -7.45
CA ARG A 116 -2.69 -10.99 -7.10
C ARG A 116 -2.28 -10.28 -5.83
N TRP A 117 -2.45 -8.98 -5.82
CA TRP A 117 -1.96 -8.10 -4.77
C TRP A 117 -2.93 -6.97 -4.52
N THR A 118 -3.06 -6.57 -3.27
CA THR A 118 -3.71 -5.31 -2.91
C THR A 118 -2.71 -4.43 -2.18
N ALA A 119 -2.81 -3.10 -2.37
CA ALA A 119 -2.15 -2.17 -1.48
C ALA A 119 -3.20 -1.39 -0.68
N ALA A 120 -2.95 -1.28 0.63
CA ALA A 120 -3.71 -0.38 1.47
C ALA A 120 -3.43 1.07 1.09
N ARG A 121 -4.21 1.98 1.67
CA ARG A 121 -4.07 3.41 1.43
C ARG A 121 -2.65 3.86 1.70
N PHE A 122 -2.13 4.58 0.72
CA PHE A 122 -0.85 5.22 0.82
C PHE A 122 -0.92 6.40 1.77
N TYR A 123 0.02 6.46 2.71
CA TYR A 123 0.12 7.58 3.64
C TYR A 123 1.41 8.38 3.40
N LEU A 124 1.26 9.70 3.31
CA LEU A 124 2.32 10.68 3.51
C LEU A 124 1.85 11.77 4.47
N LYS A 125 2.74 12.15 5.38
CA LYS A 125 2.63 13.39 6.15
C LYS A 125 2.42 14.58 5.22
N GLU A 126 1.56 15.51 5.61
CA GLU A 126 1.08 16.60 4.74
C GLU A 126 2.22 17.40 4.09
N GLN A 127 3.21 17.82 4.87
CA GLN A 127 4.39 18.56 4.38
C GLN A 127 5.31 17.76 3.45
N HIS A 128 5.10 16.45 3.32
CA HIS A 128 5.89 15.56 2.47
C HIS A 128 5.08 15.00 1.28
N ARG A 129 3.82 15.42 1.11
CA ARG A 129 2.98 15.04 -0.03
C ARG A 129 3.54 15.68 -1.31
N ASN A 130 4.26 14.89 -2.08
CA ASN A 130 4.75 15.29 -3.40
C ASN A 130 4.84 14.09 -4.34
N VAL A 131 4.88 14.36 -5.64
CA VAL A 131 4.90 13.33 -6.70
C VAL A 131 6.13 12.43 -6.60
N GLU A 132 7.28 12.93 -6.15
CA GLU A 132 8.49 12.12 -6.06
C GLU A 132 8.42 11.07 -4.94
N ALA A 133 7.83 11.43 -3.80
CA ALA A 133 7.55 10.48 -2.72
C ALA A 133 6.55 9.40 -3.17
N MET A 134 5.55 9.75 -3.97
CA MET A 134 4.63 8.77 -4.61
C MET A 134 5.39 7.82 -5.53
N ARG A 135 6.21 8.37 -6.44
CA ARG A 135 6.98 7.60 -7.42
C ARG A 135 7.90 6.59 -6.77
N LEU A 136 8.60 6.99 -5.70
CA LEU A 136 9.47 6.11 -4.92
C LEU A 136 8.73 4.93 -4.29
N MET A 137 7.56 5.20 -3.74
CA MET A 137 6.76 4.18 -3.08
C MET A 137 6.13 3.22 -4.10
N ASP A 138 5.73 3.70 -5.27
CA ASP A 138 5.31 2.87 -6.41
C ASP A 138 6.47 2.01 -6.98
N GLU A 139 7.69 2.54 -7.02
CA GLU A 139 8.87 1.78 -7.43
C GLU A 139 9.17 0.64 -6.46
N ALA A 140 9.13 0.88 -5.15
CA ALA A 140 9.31 -0.17 -4.15
C ALA A 140 8.15 -1.16 -4.07
N PHE A 141 6.93 -0.70 -4.31
CA PHE A 141 5.77 -1.56 -4.52
C PHE A 141 6.09 -2.56 -5.63
N THR A 142 6.47 -2.04 -6.80
CA THR A 142 6.77 -2.83 -8.00
C THR A 142 7.88 -3.83 -7.73
N ASN A 143 8.99 -3.37 -7.14
CA ASN A 143 10.14 -4.21 -6.84
C ASN A 143 9.78 -5.34 -5.86
N THR A 144 8.98 -5.05 -4.83
CA THR A 144 8.54 -6.06 -3.85
C THR A 144 7.67 -7.13 -4.51
N LEU A 145 6.70 -6.71 -5.34
CA LEU A 145 5.82 -7.61 -6.07
C LEU A 145 6.61 -8.48 -7.05
N GLU A 146 7.56 -7.91 -7.78
CA GLU A 146 8.44 -8.66 -8.70
C GLU A 146 9.28 -9.68 -7.95
N GLN A 147 9.93 -9.29 -6.86
CA GLN A 147 10.77 -10.17 -6.05
C GLN A 147 9.98 -11.34 -5.48
N LYS A 148 8.82 -11.08 -4.87
CA LYS A 148 7.97 -12.14 -4.32
C LYS A 148 7.37 -13.04 -5.42
N THR A 149 7.03 -12.47 -6.59
CA THR A 149 6.58 -13.26 -7.75
C THR A 149 7.70 -14.17 -8.25
N ARG A 150 8.92 -13.65 -8.41
CA ARG A 150 10.09 -14.45 -8.79
C ARG A 150 10.42 -15.52 -7.77
N ALA A 151 10.31 -15.22 -6.48
CA ALA A 151 10.54 -16.21 -5.43
C ALA A 151 9.52 -17.36 -5.48
N ARG A 152 8.24 -17.05 -5.75
CA ARG A 152 7.17 -18.06 -5.87
C ARG A 152 7.33 -18.96 -7.09
N TYR A 153 7.73 -18.41 -8.22
CA TYR A 153 7.82 -19.13 -9.51
C TYR A 153 9.27 -19.45 -9.93
N GLY A 154 10.25 -19.33 -9.04
CA GLY A 154 11.67 -19.38 -9.41
C GLY A 154 12.15 -20.69 -10.04
N ALA A 155 11.38 -21.78 -9.93
CA ALA A 155 11.65 -23.05 -10.61
C ALA A 155 11.23 -23.05 -12.10
N GLU A 156 10.37 -22.12 -12.52
CA GLU A 156 9.72 -22.08 -13.84
C GLU A 156 10.38 -21.05 -14.77
N ARG A 157 11.67 -21.24 -15.07
CA ARG A 157 12.43 -20.32 -15.94
C ARG A 157 11.76 -20.14 -17.31
N GLY A 158 11.75 -18.90 -17.80
CA GLY A 158 11.16 -18.53 -19.08
C GLY A 158 9.64 -18.34 -19.05
N VAL A 159 8.97 -18.64 -17.92
CA VAL A 159 7.54 -18.38 -17.76
C VAL A 159 7.29 -16.89 -17.54
N SER A 160 6.29 -16.36 -18.24
CA SER A 160 5.76 -15.01 -17.99
C SER A 160 4.60 -15.12 -17.01
N VAL A 161 4.75 -14.51 -15.84
CA VAL A 161 3.73 -14.47 -14.79
C VAL A 161 3.06 -13.11 -14.83
N THR A 162 1.74 -13.08 -14.99
CA THR A 162 0.99 -11.82 -14.89
C THR A 162 0.84 -11.45 -13.42
N THR A 163 1.07 -10.19 -13.11
CA THR A 163 0.93 -9.64 -11.77
C THR A 163 -0.16 -8.57 -11.79
N ARG A 164 -1.09 -8.66 -10.84
CA ARG A 164 -2.22 -7.74 -10.71
C ARG A 164 -2.16 -7.09 -9.35
N LEU A 165 -2.03 -5.77 -9.32
CA LEU A 165 -2.11 -4.97 -8.11
C LEU A 165 -3.38 -4.13 -8.15
N GLN A 166 -4.24 -4.26 -7.14
CA GLN A 166 -5.30 -3.29 -6.88
C GLN A 166 -4.92 -2.26 -5.83
N VAL A 167 -5.21 -0.99 -6.12
CA VAL A 167 -5.05 0.15 -5.22
C VAL A 167 -6.32 0.99 -5.24
N SER A 168 -6.54 1.78 -4.20
CA SER A 168 -7.67 2.72 -4.14
C SER A 168 -7.18 4.13 -3.87
N ALA A 169 -7.82 5.13 -4.47
CA ALA A 169 -7.53 6.54 -4.20
C ALA A 169 -8.78 7.40 -4.29
N TYR A 170 -8.87 8.38 -3.38
CA TYR A 170 -9.95 9.36 -3.39
C TYR A 170 -9.73 10.44 -4.45
N HIS A 171 -10.82 10.90 -5.03
CA HIS A 171 -10.83 12.01 -5.98
C HIS A 171 -10.26 13.28 -5.34
N GLY A 172 -9.62 14.13 -6.16
CA GLY A 172 -8.98 15.37 -5.69
C GLY A 172 -7.69 15.18 -4.89
N ASN A 173 -7.24 13.94 -4.67
CA ASN A 173 -5.94 13.65 -4.05
C ASN A 173 -4.86 13.43 -5.14
N PRO A 174 -3.61 13.93 -4.96
CA PRO A 174 -2.49 13.64 -5.86
C PRO A 174 -2.28 12.15 -6.18
N THR A 175 -2.62 11.25 -5.26
CA THR A 175 -2.56 9.79 -5.49
C THR A 175 -3.51 9.35 -6.61
N HIS A 176 -4.70 9.94 -6.71
CA HIS A 176 -5.67 9.62 -7.76
C HIS A 176 -5.18 10.11 -9.14
N GLU A 177 -4.65 11.33 -9.21
CA GLU A 177 -4.02 11.85 -10.43
C GLU A 177 -2.83 10.99 -10.85
N TYR A 178 -2.00 10.59 -9.90
CA TYR A 178 -0.87 9.70 -10.16
C TYR A 178 -1.32 8.37 -10.79
N HIS A 179 -2.31 7.68 -10.22
CA HIS A 179 -2.77 6.41 -10.77
C HIS A 179 -3.42 6.57 -12.16
N THR A 180 -4.24 7.61 -12.33
CA THR A 180 -4.92 7.92 -13.59
C THR A 180 -3.94 8.18 -14.73
N THR A 181 -2.81 8.84 -14.44
CA THR A 181 -1.78 9.19 -15.44
C THR A 181 -0.75 8.08 -15.68
N ASN A 182 -0.64 7.08 -14.81
CA ASN A 182 0.41 6.05 -14.86
C ASN A 182 -0.05 4.67 -15.33
N ASN A 183 -0.95 4.61 -16.32
CA ASN A 183 -1.45 3.36 -16.93
C ASN A 183 -2.16 2.39 -15.97
N ALA A 184 -2.68 2.88 -14.85
CA ALA A 184 -3.53 2.07 -14.00
C ALA A 184 -4.92 1.93 -14.66
N LEU A 185 -5.47 0.72 -14.71
CA LEU A 185 -6.81 0.48 -15.23
C LEU A 185 -7.84 0.85 -14.17
N THR A 186 -8.80 1.70 -14.49
CA THR A 186 -9.96 1.91 -13.62
C THR A 186 -10.80 0.63 -13.60
N VAL A 187 -10.92 0.01 -12.43
CA VAL A 187 -11.70 -1.21 -12.23
C VAL A 187 -13.13 -0.89 -11.82
N ALA A 188 -13.27 0.02 -10.86
CA ALA A 188 -14.54 0.43 -10.30
C ALA A 188 -14.43 1.78 -9.61
N GLU A 189 -15.58 2.40 -9.40
CA GLU A 189 -15.74 3.66 -8.70
C GLU A 189 -16.79 3.51 -7.60
N PHE A 190 -16.53 4.12 -6.44
CA PHE A 190 -17.33 3.92 -5.24
C PHE A 190 -17.72 5.25 -4.61
N GLY A 191 -18.99 5.30 -4.16
CA GLY A 191 -19.49 6.36 -3.29
C GLY A 191 -18.97 6.21 -1.86
N ARG A 192 -19.15 7.25 -1.05
CA ARG A 192 -18.67 7.31 0.33
C ARG A 192 -19.23 6.21 1.22
N LYS A 193 -20.52 5.88 1.10
CA LYS A 193 -21.14 4.82 1.93
C LYS A 193 -20.49 3.45 1.67
N GLN A 194 -20.24 3.11 0.40
CA GLN A 194 -19.62 1.84 0.02
C GLN A 194 -18.18 1.74 0.55
N VAL A 195 -17.43 2.85 0.53
CA VAL A 195 -16.08 2.89 1.08
C VAL A 195 -16.08 2.77 2.61
N LEU A 196 -17.02 3.42 3.30
CA LEU A 196 -17.17 3.32 4.76
C LEU A 196 -17.61 1.92 5.20
N GLU A 197 -18.51 1.28 4.44
CA GLU A 197 -18.94 -0.10 4.67
C GLU A 197 -17.75 -1.05 4.58
N TYR A 198 -16.95 -0.88 3.51
CA TYR A 198 -15.73 -1.63 3.32
C TYR A 198 -14.72 -1.41 4.47
N ASP A 199 -14.51 -0.17 4.90
CA ASP A 199 -13.59 0.16 6.01
C ASP A 199 -14.10 -0.35 7.37
N GLY A 200 -15.28 -0.99 7.44
CA GLY A 200 -15.93 -1.40 8.69
C GLY A 200 -16.34 -0.22 9.57
N CYS A 201 -16.45 0.97 8.98
CA CYS A 201 -16.69 2.23 9.66
C CYS A 201 -18.09 2.77 9.41
N LEU A 202 -18.88 2.18 8.51
CA LEU A 202 -20.23 2.69 8.20
C LEU A 202 -21.11 2.78 9.45
N GLU A 203 -21.08 1.76 10.31
CA GLU A 203 -21.86 1.72 11.55
C GLU A 203 -21.39 2.73 12.62
N THR A 204 -20.16 3.24 12.50
CA THR A 204 -19.59 4.21 13.45
C THR A 204 -19.75 5.65 13.00
N VAL A 205 -20.15 5.89 11.74
CA VAL A 205 -20.45 7.22 11.21
C VAL A 205 -21.93 7.54 11.47
N PRO A 206 -22.26 8.60 12.23
CA PRO A 206 -23.66 8.95 12.47
C PRO A 206 -24.38 9.28 11.15
N GLU A 207 -25.63 8.83 11.02
CA GLU A 207 -26.39 8.88 9.77
C GLU A 207 -26.58 10.32 9.27
N GLU A 208 -26.63 11.31 10.17
CA GLU A 208 -26.73 12.73 9.81
C GLU A 208 -25.51 13.28 9.04
N PHE A 209 -24.38 12.57 9.02
CA PHE A 209 -23.19 12.91 8.23
C PHE A 209 -23.15 12.23 6.86
N LEU A 210 -24.17 11.44 6.53
CA LEU A 210 -24.28 10.72 5.28
C LEU A 210 -25.44 11.28 4.43
N GLU A 211 -25.10 11.85 3.28
CA GLU A 211 -26.07 12.45 2.38
C GLU A 211 -26.57 11.44 1.33
N GLY A 212 -27.64 11.77 0.60
CA GLY A 212 -28.15 10.92 -0.49
C GLY A 212 -27.12 10.70 -1.61
N ASP A 213 -26.30 11.72 -1.87
CA ASP A 213 -25.27 11.69 -2.89
C ASP A 213 -24.06 10.83 -2.50
N ASP A 214 -23.89 10.50 -1.22
CA ASP A 214 -22.81 9.63 -0.72
C ASP A 214 -22.93 8.18 -1.20
N LEU A 215 -24.06 7.80 -1.82
CA LEU A 215 -24.25 6.52 -2.49
C LEU A 215 -23.92 6.55 -3.98
N ILE A 216 -24.04 7.72 -4.62
CA ILE A 216 -24.17 7.82 -6.07
C ILE A 216 -22.94 8.51 -6.67
N THR A 217 -22.43 9.53 -6.00
CA THR A 217 -21.27 10.29 -6.47
C THR A 217 -19.99 9.55 -6.13
N PRO A 218 -19.20 9.11 -7.11
CA PRO A 218 -17.90 8.53 -6.85
C PRO A 218 -17.02 9.49 -6.08
N ILE A 219 -16.46 9.03 -4.98
CA ILE A 219 -15.40 9.75 -4.27
C ILE A 219 -14.08 8.99 -4.29
N CYS A 220 -14.11 7.72 -4.69
CA CYS A 220 -12.97 6.82 -4.69
C CYS A 220 -12.96 5.98 -5.97
N THR A 221 -11.77 5.82 -6.55
CA THR A 221 -11.55 4.92 -7.68
C THR A 221 -10.64 3.79 -7.24
N VAL A 222 -11.01 2.56 -7.59
CA VAL A 222 -10.14 1.38 -7.50
C VAL A 222 -9.45 1.21 -8.84
N PHE A 223 -8.13 1.24 -8.80
CA PHE A 223 -7.27 1.04 -9.94
C PHE A 223 -6.62 -0.34 -9.89
N GLU A 224 -6.30 -0.89 -11.06
CA GLU A 224 -5.49 -2.09 -11.18
C GLU A 224 -4.30 -1.89 -12.11
N TYR A 225 -3.11 -2.19 -11.60
CA TYR A 225 -1.92 -2.34 -12.42
C TYR A 225 -1.77 -3.78 -12.84
N VAL A 226 -1.73 -4.01 -14.15
CA VAL A 226 -1.45 -5.32 -14.75
C VAL A 226 -0.08 -5.28 -15.39
N ARG A 227 0.83 -6.14 -14.93
CA ARG A 227 2.21 -6.22 -15.43
C ARG A 227 2.59 -7.66 -15.69
N ASN A 228 3.63 -7.87 -16.50
CA ASN A 228 4.17 -9.20 -16.75
C ASN A 228 5.59 -9.29 -16.20
N VAL A 229 5.84 -10.31 -15.38
CA VAL A 229 7.15 -10.61 -14.81
C VAL A 229 7.68 -11.88 -15.47
N VAL A 230 8.80 -11.75 -16.19
CA VAL A 230 9.50 -12.90 -16.75
C VAL A 230 10.40 -13.52 -15.69
N ILE A 231 10.21 -14.82 -15.44
CA ILE A 231 11.08 -15.60 -14.55
C ILE A 231 12.38 -15.92 -15.30
N LYS A 232 13.51 -15.46 -14.74
CA LYS A 232 14.84 -15.62 -15.33
C LYS A 232 15.55 -16.85 -14.79
#